data_AF-A0A9C7RM19-F1
#
_entry.id   AF-A0A9C7RM19-F1
#
_cell.length_a   1.000
_cell.length_b   1.000
_cell.length_c   1.000
_cell.angle_alpha   90.00
_cell.angle_beta   90.00
_cell.angle_gamma   90.00
#
_symmetry.space_group_name_H-M   'P 1'
#
loop_
_entity.id
_entity.type
_entity.pdbx_description
1 polymer ?
#
loop_
_entity_poly.entity_id
_entity_poly.type
_entity_poly.pdbx_seq_one_letter_code
_entity_poly.pdbx_strand_id
1 'polypeptide(L)'
;MEIYLATINHHKFEEIRRITPPWVELMLPEKKIEVLEDGETFIENALKKALIYGDNLKKPVLADDSGLVIESLGGFPGVLSARFMEGESYEKKMREILKMLEGKDRKASFVCSAVFYDPLTKLLIGVEEKVMGR
;
A
#
# COMPACT_ATOMS: atom_id res chain seq x y z
N MET A 1 -14.64 -6.72 -16.00
CA MET A 1 -14.85 -5.52 -15.16
C MET A 1 -13.56 -4.73 -15.17
N GLU A 2 -13.60 -3.48 -15.60
CA GLU A 2 -12.44 -2.59 -15.61
C GLU A 2 -12.23 -2.02 -14.19
N ILE A 3 -11.02 -2.17 -13.65
CA ILE A 3 -10.64 -1.60 -12.34
C ILE A 3 -9.29 -0.89 -12.49
N TYR A 4 -9.23 0.36 -12.07
CA TYR A 4 -7.99 1.14 -12.06
C TYR A 4 -7.23 0.96 -10.76
N LEU A 5 -5.93 0.70 -10.83
CA LEU A 5 -5.09 0.74 -9.62
C LEU A 5 -4.77 2.18 -9.25
N ALA A 6 -4.98 2.55 -7.97
CA ALA A 6 -4.66 3.88 -7.44
C ALA A 6 -3.15 4.07 -7.19
N THR A 7 -2.32 3.70 -8.17
CA THR A 7 -0.86 3.80 -8.13
C THR A 7 -0.30 3.86 -9.55
N ILE A 8 0.92 4.40 -9.69
CA ILE A 8 1.73 4.30 -10.91
C ILE A 8 2.95 3.37 -10.73
N ASN A 9 3.02 2.64 -9.61
CA ASN A 9 4.12 1.73 -9.33
C ASN A 9 3.95 0.44 -10.15
N HIS A 10 4.80 0.26 -11.17
CA HIS A 10 4.77 -0.92 -12.04
C HIS A 10 5.03 -2.25 -11.31
N HIS A 11 5.82 -2.25 -10.23
CA HIS A 11 6.03 -3.47 -9.44
C HIS A 11 4.73 -3.90 -8.76
N LYS A 12 4.01 -2.95 -8.15
CA LYS A 12 2.68 -3.23 -7.55
C LYS A 12 1.67 -3.69 -8.59
N PHE A 13 1.66 -3.09 -9.77
CA PHE A 13 0.78 -3.52 -10.85
C PHE A 13 1.03 -4.98 -11.22
N GLU A 14 2.29 -5.37 -11.43
CA GLU A 14 2.64 -6.74 -11.79
C GLU A 14 2.34 -7.74 -10.66
N GLU A 15 2.54 -7.36 -9.39
CA GLU A 15 2.17 -8.18 -8.23
C GLU A 15 0.66 -8.44 -8.17
N ILE A 16 -0.15 -7.39 -8.26
CA ILE A 16 -1.61 -7.50 -8.18
C ILE A 16 -2.16 -8.21 -9.43
N ARG A 17 -1.62 -7.92 -10.62
CA ARG A 17 -2.00 -8.57 -11.88
C ARG A 17 -1.85 -10.10 -11.82
N ARG A 18 -0.81 -10.61 -11.16
CA ARG A 18 -0.57 -12.07 -11.04
C ARG A 18 -1.67 -12.79 -10.25
N ILE A 19 -2.34 -12.11 -9.33
CA ILE A 19 -3.42 -12.66 -8.50
C ILE A 19 -4.80 -12.19 -8.95
N THR A 20 -4.87 -11.40 -10.03
CA THR A 20 -6.13 -10.83 -10.53
C THR A 20 -6.94 -11.92 -11.22
N PRO A 21 -8.24 -12.07 -10.89
CA PRO A 21 -9.08 -13.06 -11.52
C PRO A 21 -9.37 -12.69 -12.99
N PRO A 22 -9.63 -13.67 -13.87
CA PRO A 22 -9.72 -13.45 -15.32
C PRO A 22 -10.88 -12.55 -15.78
N TRP A 23 -11.86 -12.28 -14.90
CA TRP A 23 -12.99 -11.39 -15.19
C TRP A 23 -12.71 -9.92 -14.82
N VAL A 24 -11.56 -9.62 -14.20
CA VAL A 24 -11.09 -8.26 -13.93
C VAL A 24 -10.02 -7.88 -14.95
N GLU A 25 -10.20 -6.73 -15.57
CA GLU A 25 -9.19 -6.06 -16.39
C GLU A 25 -8.60 -4.93 -15.54
N LEU A 26 -7.31 -5.07 -15.18
CA LEU A 26 -6.60 -4.06 -14.41
C LEU A 26 -6.00 -3.00 -15.31
N MET A 27 -6.27 -1.74 -14.95
CA MET A 27 -5.79 -0.57 -15.65
C MET A 27 -4.86 0.25 -14.77
N LEU A 28 -3.85 0.87 -15.38
CA LEU A 28 -3.10 1.95 -14.76
C LEU A 28 -3.70 3.29 -15.15
N PRO A 29 -3.70 4.27 -14.24
CA PRO A 29 -4.08 5.64 -14.54
C PRO A 29 -3.04 6.27 -15.48
N GLU A 30 -3.48 7.08 -16.44
CA GLU A 30 -2.60 7.74 -17.41
C GLU A 30 -1.57 8.68 -16.74
N LYS A 31 -1.95 9.27 -15.60
CA LYS A 31 -1.12 10.17 -14.82
C LYS A 31 -1.23 9.86 -13.34
N LYS A 32 -0.15 10.10 -12.61
CA LYS A 32 -0.18 10.08 -11.14
C LYS A 32 -1.13 11.17 -10.65
N ILE A 33 -2.01 10.80 -9.72
CA ILE A 33 -2.81 11.75 -8.96
C ILE A 33 -2.12 11.89 -7.61
N GLU A 34 -1.74 13.10 -7.25
CA GLU A 34 -1.09 13.34 -5.96
C GLU A 34 -2.09 13.13 -4.82
N VAL A 35 -1.72 12.26 -3.89
CA VAL A 35 -2.50 11.93 -2.70
C VAL A 35 -1.61 12.19 -1.48
N LEU A 36 -2.06 13.06 -0.59
CA LEU A 36 -1.40 13.25 0.69
C LEU A 36 -1.74 12.07 1.60
N GLU A 37 -0.82 11.12 1.77
CA GLU A 37 -1.00 9.98 2.70
C GLU A 37 -0.53 10.41 4.09
N ASP A 38 -1.42 10.96 4.90
CA ASP A 38 -1.18 11.48 6.25
C ASP A 38 -1.92 10.67 7.33
N GLY A 39 -2.49 9.53 6.95
CA GLY A 39 -3.14 8.60 7.87
C GLY A 39 -2.16 7.93 8.82
N GLU A 40 -2.64 7.60 10.01
CA GLU A 40 -1.88 6.91 11.04
C GLU A 40 -1.86 5.39 10.80
N THR A 41 -2.77 4.89 9.96
CA THR A 41 -2.93 3.47 9.61
C THR A 41 -2.88 3.25 8.09
N PHE A 42 -2.56 2.01 7.69
CA PHE A 42 -2.55 1.63 6.27
C PHE A 42 -3.94 1.77 5.64
N ILE A 43 -5.00 1.37 6.37
CA ILE A 43 -6.37 1.45 5.85
C ILE A 43 -6.80 2.89 5.57
N GLU A 44 -6.40 3.87 6.41
CA GLU A 44 -6.71 5.28 6.18
C GLU A 44 -6.07 5.81 4.88
N ASN A 45 -4.79 5.48 4.65
CA ASN A 45 -4.09 5.88 3.43
C ASN A 45 -4.66 5.17 2.19
N ALA A 46 -4.97 3.88 2.29
CA ALA A 46 -5.59 3.13 1.21
C ALA A 46 -6.97 3.70 0.86
N LEU A 47 -7.81 4.00 1.86
CA LEU A 47 -9.11 4.65 1.69
C LEU A 47 -8.97 6.00 0.99
N LYS A 48 -8.07 6.85 1.48
CA LYS A 48 -7.82 8.18 0.94
C LYS A 48 -7.38 8.12 -0.53
N LYS A 49 -6.48 7.20 -0.86
CA LYS A 49 -6.07 6.92 -2.25
C LYS A 49 -7.25 6.48 -3.11
N ALA A 50 -8.04 5.50 -2.66
CA ALA A 50 -9.18 4.99 -3.42
C ALA A 50 -10.20 6.11 -3.70
N LEU A 51 -10.59 6.87 -2.69
CA LEU A 51 -11.56 7.96 -2.84
C LEU A 51 -11.07 9.02 -3.83
N ILE A 52 -9.84 9.50 -3.67
CA ILE A 52 -9.28 10.55 -4.55
C ILE A 52 -9.16 10.04 -5.99
N TYR A 53 -8.61 8.84 -6.21
CA TYR A 53 -8.48 8.29 -7.55
C TYR A 53 -9.85 8.02 -8.19
N GLY A 54 -10.77 7.39 -7.47
CA GLY A 54 -12.11 7.08 -7.98
C GLY A 54 -12.89 8.35 -8.33
N ASP A 55 -12.84 9.37 -7.48
CA ASP A 55 -13.55 10.63 -7.73
C ASP A 55 -12.93 11.44 -8.88
N ASN A 56 -11.63 11.33 -9.14
CA ASN A 56 -10.97 11.98 -10.27
C ASN A 56 -11.18 11.23 -11.60
N LEU A 57 -11.08 9.90 -11.57
CA LEU A 57 -11.20 9.06 -12.78
C LEU A 57 -12.66 8.78 -13.16
N LYS A 58 -13.59 8.89 -12.20
CA LYS A 58 -15.01 8.47 -12.34
C LYS A 58 -15.13 7.00 -12.77
N LYS A 59 -14.25 6.15 -12.22
CA LYS A 59 -14.12 4.72 -12.53
C LYS A 59 -13.92 3.91 -11.25
N PRO A 60 -14.30 2.61 -11.22
CA PRO A 60 -13.94 1.72 -10.12
C PRO A 60 -12.42 1.64 -9.94
N VAL A 61 -11.98 1.72 -8.70
CA VAL A 61 -10.55 1.71 -8.35
C VAL A 61 -10.24 0.71 -7.25
N LEU A 62 -9.01 0.19 -7.27
CA LEU A 62 -8.40 -0.55 -6.17
C LEU A 62 -7.16 0.22 -5.70
N ALA A 63 -7.14 0.58 -4.42
CA ALA A 63 -6.00 1.19 -3.75
C ALA A 63 -5.33 0.20 -2.81
N ASP A 64 -4.02 0.34 -2.67
CA ASP A 64 -3.19 -0.43 -1.74
C ASP A 64 -2.32 0.53 -0.92
N ASP A 65 -2.30 0.32 0.40
CA ASP A 65 -1.25 0.83 1.28
C ASP A 65 -0.65 -0.31 2.10
N SER A 66 0.68 -0.40 2.09
CA SER A 66 1.40 -1.55 2.60
C SER A 66 2.71 -1.14 3.25
N GLY A 67 3.17 -1.90 4.24
CA GLY A 67 4.42 -1.61 4.93
C GLY A 67 4.95 -2.73 5.83
N LEU A 68 6.21 -2.58 6.22
CA LEU A 68 6.91 -3.44 7.18
C LEU A 68 6.61 -2.96 8.60
N VAL A 69 6.17 -3.87 9.46
CA VAL A 69 5.85 -3.63 10.86
C VAL A 69 6.74 -4.52 11.71
N ILE A 70 7.59 -3.92 12.55
CA ILE A 70 8.51 -4.65 13.41
C ILE A 70 8.08 -4.48 14.88
N GLU A 71 7.69 -5.57 15.53
CA GLU A 71 7.05 -5.54 16.85
C GLU A 71 7.96 -4.89 17.90
N SER A 72 9.25 -5.27 17.92
CA SER A 72 10.23 -4.76 18.89
C SER A 72 10.64 -3.29 18.66
N LEU A 73 10.26 -2.72 17.51
CA LEU A 73 10.43 -1.30 17.20
C LEU A 73 9.11 -0.52 17.32
N GLY A 74 8.11 -1.06 18.03
CA GLY A 74 6.82 -0.41 18.21
C GLY A 74 6.02 -0.29 16.90
N GLY A 75 6.25 -1.20 15.95
CA GLY A 75 5.60 -1.21 14.63
C GLY A 75 6.32 -0.40 13.55
N PHE A 76 7.43 0.26 13.87
CA PHE A 76 8.26 0.96 12.89
C PHE A 76 8.84 0.00 11.82
N PRO A 77 8.99 0.40 10.54
CA PRO A 77 8.62 1.71 9.99
C PRO A 77 7.12 1.94 9.72
N GLY A 78 6.29 0.88 9.66
CA GLY A 78 4.84 1.00 9.55
C GLY A 78 4.41 1.78 8.29
N VAL A 79 3.46 2.70 8.43
CA VAL A 79 3.00 3.60 7.35
C VAL A 79 4.14 4.46 6.75
N LEU A 80 5.25 4.62 7.47
CA LEU A 80 6.44 5.33 6.98
C LEU A 80 7.36 4.44 6.14
N SER A 81 7.01 3.19 5.83
CA SER A 81 7.89 2.25 5.12
C SER A 81 8.50 2.83 3.83
N ALA A 82 7.70 3.51 3.00
CA ALA A 82 8.18 4.15 1.78
C ALA A 82 8.99 5.44 2.07
N ARG A 83 8.57 6.21 3.09
CA ARG A 83 9.11 7.55 3.43
C ARG A 83 10.30 7.54 4.37
N PHE A 84 10.52 6.44 5.08
CA PHE A 84 11.67 6.29 5.96
C PHE A 84 12.94 6.36 5.12
N MET A 85 13.77 7.37 5.40
CA MET A 85 14.94 7.71 4.60
C MET A 85 14.60 7.81 3.10
N GLU A 86 13.53 8.52 2.76
CA GLU A 86 13.15 8.78 1.36
C GLU A 86 14.33 9.35 0.56
N GLY A 87 14.49 8.88 -0.68
CA GLY A 87 15.65 9.19 -1.53
C GLY A 87 16.85 8.27 -1.34
N GLU A 88 16.89 7.46 -0.29
CA GLU A 88 17.96 6.48 -0.06
C GLU A 88 17.60 5.07 -0.59
N SER A 89 18.63 4.27 -0.88
CA SER A 89 18.44 2.90 -1.37
C SER A 89 17.83 1.99 -0.29
N TYR A 90 17.06 0.98 -0.70
CA TYR A 90 16.47 0.01 0.24
C TYR A 90 17.55 -0.72 1.05
N GLU A 91 18.73 -0.99 0.49
CA GLU A 91 19.85 -1.58 1.21
C GLU A 91 20.32 -0.70 2.38
N LYS A 92 20.34 0.63 2.19
CA LYS A 92 20.68 1.56 3.28
C LYS A 92 19.60 1.59 4.35
N LYS A 93 18.31 1.63 3.95
CA LYS A 93 17.17 1.55 4.88
C LYS A 93 17.22 0.28 5.72
N MET A 94 17.45 -0.87 5.06
CA MET A 94 17.57 -2.16 5.73
C MET A 94 18.74 -2.20 6.70
N ARG A 95 19.94 -1.70 6.32
CA ARG A 95 21.08 -1.63 7.24
C ARG A 95 20.78 -0.80 8.48
N GLU A 96 20.04 0.30 8.35
CA GLU A 96 19.68 1.13 9.50
C GLU A 96 18.68 0.44 10.43
N ILE A 97 17.65 -0.22 9.86
CA ILE A 97 16.73 -1.07 10.61
C ILE A 97 17.48 -2.20 11.34
N LEU A 98 18.48 -2.83 10.70
CA LEU A 98 19.28 -3.89 11.31
C LEU A 98 20.05 -3.42 12.53
N LYS A 99 20.60 -2.20 12.52
CA LYS A 99 21.25 -1.60 13.71
C LYS A 99 20.24 -1.35 14.82
N MET A 100 19.05 -0.82 14.48
CA MET A 100 17.97 -0.58 15.47
C MET A 100 17.49 -1.87 16.16
N LEU A 101 17.69 -3.01 15.51
CA LEU A 101 17.34 -4.35 15.96
C LEU A 101 18.45 -5.08 16.74
N GLU A 102 19.62 -4.48 16.93
CA GLU A 102 20.70 -5.11 17.71
C GLU A 102 20.23 -5.42 19.14
N GLY A 103 20.29 -6.70 19.52
CA GLY A 103 19.84 -7.18 20.83
C GLY A 103 18.32 -7.25 21.03
N LYS A 104 17.51 -7.10 19.98
CA LYS A 104 16.03 -7.12 20.06
C LYS A 104 15.41 -8.33 19.36
N ASP A 105 14.16 -8.63 19.70
CA ASP A 105 13.33 -9.59 18.94
C ASP A 105 13.16 -9.08 17.50
N ARG A 106 13.15 -10.00 16.53
CA ARG A 106 13.11 -9.70 15.10
C ARG A 106 11.75 -9.93 14.46
N LYS A 107 10.75 -10.37 15.22
CA LYS A 107 9.37 -10.56 14.73
C LYS A 107 8.89 -9.34 13.97
N ALA A 108 8.44 -9.59 12.75
CA ALA A 108 7.95 -8.58 11.84
C ALA A 108 6.76 -9.11 11.04
N SER A 109 6.03 -8.21 10.41
CA SER A 109 4.99 -8.54 9.44
C SER A 109 5.03 -7.56 8.28
N PHE A 110 4.69 -8.02 7.08
CA PHE A 110 4.21 -7.13 6.04
C PHE A 110 2.69 -7.05 6.15
N VAL A 111 2.17 -5.84 6.28
CA VAL A 111 0.73 -5.55 6.35
C VAL A 111 0.33 -4.87 5.05
N CYS A 112 -0.82 -5.27 4.51
CA CYS A 112 -1.41 -4.73 3.29
C CYS A 112 -2.88 -4.42 3.54
N SER A 113 -3.25 -3.15 3.35
CA SER A 113 -4.62 -2.68 3.32
C SER A 113 -5.03 -2.43 1.87
N ALA A 114 -6.03 -3.16 1.40
CA ALA A 114 -6.58 -3.05 0.05
C ALA A 114 -8.01 -2.49 0.09
N VAL A 115 -8.27 -1.44 -0.69
CA VAL A 115 -9.56 -0.77 -0.74
C VAL A 115 -10.08 -0.70 -2.16
N PHE A 116 -11.24 -1.31 -2.39
CA PHE A 116 -12.03 -1.12 -3.61
C PHE A 116 -13.03 0.02 -3.41
N TYR A 117 -13.13 0.92 -4.39
CA TYR A 117 -14.14 1.99 -4.42
C TYR A 117 -14.74 2.13 -5.81
N ASP A 118 -16.06 2.06 -5.89
CA ASP A 118 -16.83 2.43 -7.08
C ASP A 118 -17.51 3.79 -6.85
N PRO A 119 -17.05 4.86 -7.52
CA PRO A 119 -17.59 6.21 -7.33
C PRO A 119 -19.01 6.41 -7.87
N LEU A 120 -19.50 5.51 -8.74
CA LEU A 120 -20.84 5.58 -9.33
C LEU A 120 -21.89 5.00 -8.38
N THR A 121 -21.60 3.84 -7.79
CA THR A 121 -22.50 3.16 -6.85
C THR A 121 -22.28 3.57 -5.40
N LYS A 122 -21.16 4.26 -5.12
CA LYS A 122 -20.67 4.56 -3.76
C LYS A 122 -20.37 3.31 -2.94
N LEU A 123 -20.16 2.17 -3.61
CA LEU A 123 -19.69 0.95 -2.97
C LEU A 123 -18.23 1.13 -2.57
N LEU A 124 -17.94 0.86 -1.30
CA LEU A 124 -16.60 0.91 -0.75
C LEU A 124 -16.37 -0.35 0.08
N ILE A 125 -15.28 -1.05 -0.19
CA ILE A 125 -14.89 -2.29 0.48
C ILE A 125 -13.42 -2.16 0.86
N GLY A 126 -13.11 -2.28 2.14
CA GLY A 126 -11.74 -2.30 2.66
C GLY A 126 -11.45 -3.63 3.34
N VAL A 127 -10.28 -4.19 3.09
CA VAL A 127 -9.75 -5.39 3.76
C VAL A 127 -8.30 -5.17 4.13
N GLU A 128 -7.87 -5.77 5.24
CA GLU A 128 -6.48 -5.73 5.67
C GLU A 128 -6.01 -7.15 5.98
N GLU A 129 -4.82 -7.51 5.50
CA GLU A 129 -4.20 -8.79 5.77
C GLU A 129 -2.70 -8.63 6.02
N LYS A 130 -2.09 -9.67 6.62
CA LYS A 130 -0.66 -9.65 6.92
C LYS A 130 0.04 -10.98 6.72
N VAL A 131 1.32 -10.92 6.34
CA VAL A 131 2.24 -12.06 6.36
C VAL A 131 3.26 -11.88 7.47
N MET A 132 3.33 -12.85 8.37
CA MET A 132 4.26 -12.84 9.52
C MET A 132 5.63 -13.39 9.14
N GLY A 133 6.69 -12.84 9.74
CA GLY A 133 8.08 -13.22 9.51
C GLY A 133 9.03 -12.74 10.62
N ARG A 134 10.34 -12.77 10.34
CA ARG A 134 11.41 -12.28 11.22
C ARG A 134 12.71 -11.98 10.45
#